data_AF-A0AAV7PBH0-F1
#
_entry.id   AF-A0AAV7PBH0-F1
#
_cell.length_a   1.000
_cell.length_b   1.000
_cell.length_c   1.000
_cell.angle_alpha   90.00
_cell.angle_beta   90.00
_cell.angle_gamma   90.00
#
_symmetry.space_group_name_H-M   'P 1'
#
loop_
_entity.id
_entity.type
_entity.pdbx_description
1 polymer ?
#
loop_
_entity_poly.entity_id
_entity_poly.type
_entity_poly.pdbx_seq_one_letter_code
_entity_poly.pdbx_strand_id
1 'polypeptide(L)'
;METAKAFQFPSDVGISLGTPDDPTHVMMEIHYSNFKAAAGTQDNSGMRLYYTSEVRKYDAGILEVGPTITNSLFIPPKVESFKTYGLCKIGNFTKKSPGVTQMKVFAVMLHTHLAGRAVQVAHFRNGSQIGFLGRDMNYDFNLQETRLLQNMSTLEMGDEIVVECTYNTMDRKNITVGGVGTKEEMCMGFLYIYPRNSISNCFSFPNLVHIAQALGKDVYSTEQAVMAIKSFQWDNASARVFEVLLKETTHSIYVLSQEGFLPGISGEVHNITKPRDTPCLGMIDDNMPGHATPHEGMPHDGPPGDVLSHYDSKGSLTSPVWALSLLLISFQAGLFDWIPGFPIL
;
A
#
# COMPACT_ATOMS: atom_id res chain seq x y z
N MET A 1 15.82 11.09 -14.72
CA MET A 1 14.90 10.16 -14.03
C MET A 1 14.32 10.95 -12.88
N GLU A 2 13.09 11.44 -13.02
CA GLU A 2 12.45 12.18 -11.92
C GLU A 2 12.06 11.18 -10.83
N THR A 3 12.61 11.35 -9.64
CA THR A 3 12.23 10.61 -8.44
C THR A 3 11.04 11.30 -7.77
N ALA A 4 10.38 10.60 -6.84
CA ALA A 4 9.31 11.18 -6.03
C ALA A 4 9.75 12.52 -5.41
N LYS A 5 8.88 13.53 -5.53
CA LYS A 5 9.10 14.88 -4.96
C LYS A 5 8.52 14.94 -3.54
N ALA A 6 8.83 16.01 -2.82
CA ALA A 6 8.23 16.27 -1.51
C ALA A 6 6.70 16.26 -1.61
N PHE A 7 6.04 15.57 -0.68
CA PHE A 7 4.59 15.50 -0.64
C PHE A 7 4.03 16.51 0.35
N GLN A 8 3.09 17.34 -0.10
CA GLN A 8 2.39 18.32 0.72
C GLN A 8 0.95 17.86 0.97
N PHE A 9 0.57 17.80 2.24
CA PHE A 9 -0.79 17.49 2.66
C PHE A 9 -1.73 18.67 2.34
N PRO A 10 -3.05 18.43 2.18
CA PRO A 10 -4.06 19.50 2.17
C PRO A 10 -3.92 20.43 3.39
N SER A 11 -4.24 21.71 3.24
CA SER A 11 -3.99 22.73 4.26
C SER A 11 -4.70 22.49 5.61
N ASP A 12 -5.80 21.73 5.59
CA ASP A 12 -6.63 21.40 6.75
C ASP A 12 -6.40 19.98 7.29
N VAL A 13 -5.43 19.24 6.73
CA VAL A 13 -5.11 17.86 7.09
C VAL A 13 -3.64 17.76 7.53
N GLY A 14 -3.35 16.97 8.57
CA GLY A 14 -1.97 16.70 8.98
C GLY A 14 -1.82 15.37 9.72
N ILE A 15 -0.59 14.86 9.83
CA ILE A 15 -0.29 13.77 10.76
C ILE A 15 -0.02 14.43 12.12
N SER A 16 -0.92 14.24 13.09
CA SER A 16 -0.67 14.69 14.46
C SER A 16 0.54 13.97 15.08
N LEU A 17 1.35 14.74 15.80
CA LEU A 17 2.54 14.31 16.54
C LEU A 17 2.56 15.03 17.89
N GLY A 18 2.79 14.30 18.98
CA GLY A 18 3.04 14.87 20.31
C GLY A 18 1.80 15.20 21.14
N THR A 19 0.58 14.89 20.71
CA THR A 19 -0.60 14.87 21.59
C THR A 19 -0.60 13.61 22.48
N PRO A 20 -1.39 13.54 23.57
CA PRO A 20 -1.44 12.35 24.43
C PRO A 20 -1.80 11.04 23.72
N ASP A 21 -2.54 11.13 22.61
CA ASP A 21 -2.96 9.98 21.80
C ASP A 21 -1.99 9.67 20.65
N ASP A 22 -0.96 10.50 20.45
CA ASP A 22 0.06 10.28 19.42
C ASP A 22 1.21 9.41 19.96
N PRO A 23 1.91 8.70 19.06
CA PRO A 23 3.12 8.00 19.47
C PRO A 23 4.23 8.97 19.87
N THR A 24 5.10 8.47 20.74
CA THR A 24 6.17 9.25 21.38
C THR A 24 7.49 9.23 20.62
N HIS A 25 7.63 8.32 19.64
CA HIS A 25 8.87 8.10 18.90
C HIS A 25 8.57 7.96 17.41
N VAL A 26 9.52 8.41 16.59
CA VAL A 26 9.54 8.19 15.15
C VAL A 26 10.60 7.13 14.83
N MET A 27 10.20 6.11 14.07
CA MET A 27 11.14 5.15 13.51
C MET A 27 11.34 5.42 12.02
N MET A 28 12.60 5.49 11.58
CA MET A 28 12.97 5.59 10.17
C MET A 28 13.57 4.26 9.72
N GLU A 29 12.94 3.65 8.72
CA GLU A 29 13.43 2.44 8.06
C GLU A 29 13.95 2.81 6.66
N ILE A 30 15.17 2.40 6.33
CA ILE A 30 15.80 2.67 5.03
C ILE A 30 16.09 1.34 4.33
N HIS A 31 15.58 1.18 3.11
CA HIS A 31 15.75 -0.01 2.28
C HIS A 31 16.97 0.15 1.36
N TYR A 32 18.08 -0.54 1.67
CA TYR A 32 19.28 -0.54 0.83
C TYR A 32 19.32 -1.75 -0.10
N SER A 33 19.35 -1.51 -1.41
CA SER A 33 19.60 -2.54 -2.42
C SER A 33 21.06 -2.51 -2.88
N ASN A 34 21.92 -3.35 -2.28
CA ASN A 34 23.35 -3.42 -2.61
C ASN A 34 23.69 -4.53 -3.62
N PHE A 35 23.13 -4.47 -4.84
CA PHE A 35 23.36 -5.51 -5.87
C PHE A 35 24.81 -5.65 -6.32
N LYS A 36 25.62 -4.61 -6.16
CA LYS A 36 27.04 -4.60 -6.56
C LYS A 36 27.99 -5.04 -5.44
N ALA A 37 27.46 -5.40 -4.27
CA ALA A 37 28.25 -5.73 -3.08
C ALA A 37 29.33 -4.68 -2.78
N ALA A 38 28.98 -3.40 -2.93
CA ALA A 38 29.90 -2.31 -2.66
C ALA A 38 30.29 -2.32 -1.17
N ALA A 39 31.58 -2.22 -0.88
CA ALA A 39 32.15 -2.21 0.46
C ALA A 39 32.52 -0.78 0.88
N GLY A 40 32.43 -0.49 2.18
CA GLY A 40 32.89 0.77 2.77
C GLY A 40 32.01 1.99 2.46
N THR A 41 30.81 1.82 1.90
CA THR A 41 29.86 2.91 1.69
C THR A 41 29.35 3.43 3.03
N GLN A 42 29.47 4.74 3.26
CA GLN A 42 28.79 5.44 4.34
C GLN A 42 27.59 6.18 3.75
N ASP A 43 26.45 6.11 4.43
CA ASP A 43 25.24 6.81 4.05
C ASP A 43 24.72 7.61 5.25
N ASN A 44 24.19 8.79 4.96
CA ASN A 44 23.59 9.71 5.91
C ASN A 44 22.28 10.28 5.34
N SER A 45 21.54 9.41 4.64
CA SER A 45 20.22 9.69 4.10
C SER A 45 19.18 9.78 5.21
N GLY A 46 18.09 10.48 4.91
CA GLY A 46 16.96 10.60 5.82
C GLY A 46 15.81 11.37 5.20
N MET A 47 14.85 11.75 6.04
CA MET A 47 13.66 12.49 5.65
C MET A 47 13.65 13.87 6.32
N ARG A 48 13.20 14.89 5.58
CA ARG A 48 12.89 16.21 6.14
C ARG A 48 11.40 16.34 6.38
N LEU A 49 11.01 16.56 7.63
CA LEU A 49 9.63 16.81 8.04
C LEU A 49 9.40 18.31 8.19
N TYR A 50 8.31 18.80 7.58
CA TYR A 50 7.83 20.17 7.80
C TYR A 50 6.57 20.09 8.66
N TYR A 51 6.56 20.79 9.79
CA TYR A 51 5.49 20.71 10.78
C TYR A 51 5.08 22.10 11.30
N THR A 52 3.97 22.14 12.04
CA THR A 52 3.45 23.34 12.71
C THR A 52 3.00 22.96 14.12
N SER A 53 3.04 23.91 15.06
CA SER A 53 2.47 23.74 16.41
C SER A 53 0.95 23.85 16.42
N GLU A 54 0.34 24.35 15.34
CA GLU A 54 -1.12 24.45 15.22
C GLU A 54 -1.72 23.14 14.68
N VAL A 55 -2.50 22.46 15.52
CA VAL A 55 -3.19 21.22 15.13
C VAL A 55 -4.16 21.51 13.98
N ARG A 56 -4.09 20.70 12.93
CA ARG A 56 -4.95 20.81 11.75
C ARG A 56 -6.36 20.34 12.08
N LYS A 57 -7.33 20.67 11.22
CA LYS A 57 -8.73 20.31 11.43
C LYS A 57 -8.94 18.79 11.42
N TYR A 58 -8.19 18.07 10.59
CA TYR A 58 -8.31 16.63 10.44
C TYR A 58 -6.96 15.93 10.58
N ASP A 59 -6.94 14.91 11.44
CA ASP A 59 -5.82 13.99 11.52
C ASP A 59 -5.84 13.02 10.34
N ALA A 60 -4.70 12.86 9.68
CA ALA A 60 -4.50 11.88 8.65
C ALA A 60 -4.15 10.51 9.24
N GLY A 61 -4.60 9.47 8.55
CA GLY A 61 -4.11 8.11 8.64
C GLY A 61 -3.67 7.60 7.26
N ILE A 62 -2.94 6.48 7.26
CA ILE A 62 -2.57 5.76 6.04
C ILE A 62 -3.14 4.35 6.17
N LEU A 63 -3.96 3.96 5.21
CA LEU A 63 -4.57 2.64 5.11
C LEU A 63 -3.93 1.86 3.95
N GLU A 64 -3.26 0.77 4.27
CA GLU A 64 -2.69 -0.14 3.28
C GLU A 64 -3.74 -1.16 2.82
N VAL A 65 -3.88 -1.31 1.51
CA VAL A 65 -4.79 -2.28 0.88
C VAL A 65 -4.07 -3.10 -0.18
N GLY A 66 -4.43 -4.38 -0.32
CA GLY A 66 -3.75 -5.32 -1.24
C GLY A 66 -3.95 -6.80 -0.86
N PRO A 67 -3.38 -7.75 -1.63
CA PRO A 67 -3.15 -9.09 -1.13
C PRO A 67 -2.16 -9.10 0.04
N THR A 68 -2.21 -10.12 0.89
CA THR A 68 -1.15 -10.29 1.90
C THR A 68 0.18 -10.54 1.20
N ILE A 69 1.24 -9.92 1.72
CA ILE A 69 2.54 -9.92 1.05
C ILE A 69 3.19 -11.31 1.17
N THR A 70 3.23 -11.88 2.37
CA THR A 70 3.90 -13.15 2.62
C THR A 70 2.96 -14.34 2.45
N ASN A 71 3.49 -15.42 1.86
CA ASN A 71 2.85 -16.73 1.76
C ASN A 71 1.51 -16.81 0.99
N SER A 72 1.09 -15.78 0.27
CA SER A 72 -0.13 -15.83 -0.54
C SER A 72 -0.02 -15.24 -1.95
N LEU A 73 0.94 -14.35 -2.16
CA LEU A 73 1.21 -13.76 -3.47
C LEU A 73 2.16 -14.66 -4.26
N PHE A 74 1.66 -15.22 -5.36
CA PHE A 74 2.41 -16.10 -6.26
C PHE A 74 2.20 -15.66 -7.70
N ILE A 75 3.29 -15.53 -8.44
CA ILE A 75 3.27 -15.12 -9.85
C ILE A 75 4.11 -16.14 -10.62
N PRO A 76 3.51 -16.93 -11.53
CA PRO A 76 4.22 -17.88 -12.36
C PRO A 76 5.38 -17.24 -13.15
N PRO A 77 6.46 -17.97 -13.46
CA PRO A 77 7.50 -17.49 -14.35
C PRO A 77 7.01 -17.46 -15.81
N LYS A 78 7.71 -16.70 -16.66
CA LYS A 78 7.53 -16.73 -18.14
C LYS A 78 6.13 -16.33 -18.61
N VAL A 79 5.46 -15.45 -17.89
CA VAL A 79 4.17 -14.87 -18.28
C VAL A 79 4.32 -13.40 -18.63
N GLU A 80 3.76 -13.00 -19.77
CA GLU A 80 3.82 -11.63 -20.28
C GLU A 80 2.91 -10.68 -19.48
N SER A 81 1.76 -11.19 -19.06
CA SER A 81 0.77 -10.48 -18.26
C SER A 81 0.14 -11.49 -17.30
N PHE A 82 0.28 -11.23 -16.00
CA PHE A 82 -0.36 -12.02 -14.94
C PHE A 82 -0.97 -11.11 -13.89
N LYS A 83 -2.18 -11.42 -13.42
CA LYS A 83 -2.92 -10.59 -12.46
C LYS A 83 -3.05 -11.20 -11.07
N THR A 84 -2.96 -10.35 -10.05
CA THR A 84 -3.23 -10.71 -8.65
C THR A 84 -4.21 -9.73 -8.03
N TYR A 85 -4.93 -10.18 -7.00
CA TYR A 85 -6.05 -9.43 -6.43
C TYR A 85 -5.96 -9.30 -4.91
N GLY A 86 -6.30 -8.13 -4.40
CA GLY A 86 -6.55 -7.85 -2.99
C GLY A 86 -7.98 -7.36 -2.78
N LEU A 87 -8.58 -7.72 -1.66
CA LEU A 87 -9.93 -7.32 -1.27
C LEU A 87 -9.92 -6.74 0.14
N CYS A 88 -10.51 -5.57 0.30
CA CYS A 88 -10.76 -4.97 1.60
C CYS A 88 -12.25 -4.67 1.75
N LYS A 89 -12.84 -5.02 2.91
CA LYS A 89 -14.22 -4.70 3.25
C LYS A 89 -14.27 -3.80 4.47
N ILE A 90 -14.86 -2.61 4.32
CA ILE A 90 -14.81 -1.55 5.33
C ILE A 90 -15.88 -1.73 6.41
N GLY A 91 -16.90 -2.56 6.19
CA GLY A 91 -18.08 -2.68 7.07
C GLY A 91 -17.83 -2.97 8.55
N ASN A 92 -16.68 -3.56 8.92
CA ASN A 92 -16.32 -3.83 10.31
C ASN A 92 -15.26 -2.88 10.89
N PHE A 93 -14.86 -1.82 10.17
CA PHE A 93 -13.81 -0.90 10.63
C PHE A 93 -14.20 -0.19 11.93
N THR A 94 -15.49 0.10 12.12
CA THR A 94 -16.03 0.68 13.37
C THR A 94 -15.73 -0.14 14.62
N LYS A 95 -15.48 -1.46 14.50
CA LYS A 95 -15.12 -2.32 15.64
C LYS A 95 -13.73 -2.01 16.20
N LYS A 96 -12.82 -1.47 15.38
CA LYS A 96 -11.46 -1.04 15.78
C LYS A 96 -11.25 0.47 15.73
N SER A 97 -12.20 1.20 15.17
CA SER A 97 -12.18 2.66 15.16
C SER A 97 -13.56 3.20 15.51
N PRO A 98 -14.00 3.04 16.77
CA PRO A 98 -15.29 3.57 17.21
C PRO A 98 -15.37 5.07 16.94
N GLY A 99 -16.51 5.52 16.39
CA GLY A 99 -16.72 6.93 16.05
C GLY A 99 -16.27 7.34 14.63
N VAL A 100 -15.42 6.55 13.98
CA VAL A 100 -15.10 6.75 12.55
C VAL A 100 -16.15 6.00 11.72
N THR A 101 -17.14 6.72 11.19
CA THR A 101 -18.25 6.16 10.39
C THR A 101 -18.06 6.33 8.88
N GLN A 102 -17.13 7.19 8.48
CA GLN A 102 -16.71 7.41 7.10
C GLN A 102 -15.29 7.97 7.06
N MET A 103 -14.60 7.79 5.94
CA MET A 103 -13.25 8.32 5.72
C MET A 103 -13.17 8.96 4.34
N LYS A 104 -12.42 10.04 4.20
CA LYS A 104 -12.10 10.70 2.94
C LYS A 104 -10.71 10.27 2.50
N VAL A 105 -10.59 9.68 1.31
CA VAL A 105 -9.32 9.40 0.66
C VAL A 105 -8.90 10.63 -0.12
N PHE A 106 -7.75 11.20 0.21
CA PHE A 106 -7.25 12.43 -0.43
C PHE A 106 -5.95 12.23 -1.21
N ALA A 107 -5.18 11.18 -0.92
CA ALA A 107 -4.02 10.81 -1.70
C ALA A 107 -3.84 9.29 -1.77
N VAL A 108 -3.05 8.85 -2.75
CA VAL A 108 -2.69 7.44 -2.93
C VAL A 108 -1.23 7.31 -3.35
N MET A 109 -0.54 6.30 -2.84
CA MET A 109 0.72 5.81 -3.39
C MET A 109 0.53 4.36 -3.83
N LEU A 110 0.89 4.05 -5.07
CA LEU A 110 0.76 2.70 -5.64
C LEU A 110 2.12 2.00 -5.60
N HIS A 111 2.13 0.72 -5.29
CA HIS A 111 3.38 -0.01 -5.06
C HIS A 111 3.36 -1.45 -5.56
N THR A 112 4.41 -1.81 -6.30
CA THR A 112 4.83 -3.18 -6.63
C THR A 112 6.36 -3.22 -6.65
N HIS A 113 6.98 -4.39 -6.88
CA HIS A 113 8.41 -4.48 -7.18
C HIS A 113 8.66 -4.55 -8.70
N LEU A 114 9.80 -5.11 -9.12
CA LEU A 114 10.34 -4.97 -10.48
C LEU A 114 9.49 -5.59 -11.60
N ALA A 115 8.64 -6.57 -11.28
CA ALA A 115 7.78 -7.24 -12.26
C ALA A 115 6.47 -6.49 -12.51
N GLY A 116 6.07 -5.54 -11.66
CA GLY A 116 4.81 -4.81 -11.80
C GLY A 116 4.76 -3.90 -13.02
N ARG A 117 3.60 -3.85 -13.67
CA ARG A 117 3.33 -3.08 -14.90
C ARG A 117 2.04 -2.26 -14.85
N ALA A 118 1.09 -2.64 -14.02
CA ALA A 118 -0.11 -1.86 -13.77
C ALA A 118 -0.63 -2.11 -12.35
N VAL A 119 -1.21 -1.08 -11.74
CA VAL A 119 -1.88 -1.15 -10.43
C VAL A 119 -3.20 -0.39 -10.49
N GLN A 120 -4.28 -1.02 -10.03
CA GLN A 120 -5.60 -0.41 -9.94
C GLN A 120 -6.18 -0.63 -8.54
N VAL A 121 -6.67 0.42 -7.91
CA VAL A 121 -7.39 0.40 -6.63
C VAL A 121 -8.81 0.88 -6.90
N ALA A 122 -9.71 -0.07 -7.14
CA ALA A 122 -11.11 0.19 -7.48
C ALA A 122 -11.98 0.26 -6.23
N HIS A 123 -12.92 1.20 -6.23
CA HIS A 123 -13.84 1.47 -5.13
C HIS A 123 -15.25 0.99 -5.48
N PHE A 124 -15.83 0.18 -4.60
CA PHE A 124 -17.16 -0.40 -4.76
C PHE A 124 -18.08 0.00 -3.61
N ARG A 125 -19.33 0.31 -3.96
CA ARG A 125 -20.43 0.55 -3.03
C ARG A 125 -21.65 -0.24 -3.47
N ASN A 126 -22.25 -1.01 -2.56
CA ASN A 126 -23.42 -1.85 -2.84
C ASN A 126 -23.22 -2.75 -4.08
N GLY A 127 -22.03 -3.35 -4.20
CA GLY A 127 -21.65 -4.23 -5.33
C GLY A 127 -21.37 -3.54 -6.67
N SER A 128 -21.52 -2.21 -6.75
CA SER A 128 -21.24 -1.44 -7.96
C SER A 128 -19.92 -0.68 -7.85
N GLN A 129 -19.11 -0.68 -8.91
CA GLN A 129 -17.91 0.13 -8.97
C GLN A 129 -18.29 1.61 -9.11
N ILE A 130 -17.86 2.44 -8.16
CA ILE A 130 -18.17 3.88 -8.14
C ILE A 130 -16.96 4.76 -8.50
N GLY A 131 -15.77 4.16 -8.64
CA GLY A 131 -14.59 4.88 -9.11
C GLY A 131 -13.28 4.13 -8.85
N PHE A 132 -12.18 4.88 -8.95
CA PHE A 132 -10.83 4.42 -8.59
C PHE A 132 -10.27 5.35 -7.52
N LEU A 133 -9.63 4.77 -6.49
CA LEU A 133 -8.85 5.49 -5.49
C LEU A 133 -7.40 5.70 -5.93
N GLY A 134 -6.95 4.91 -6.91
CA GLY A 134 -5.67 5.04 -7.58
C GLY A 134 -5.63 4.11 -8.79
N ARG A 135 -5.05 4.57 -9.89
CA ARG A 135 -4.96 3.76 -11.12
C ARG A 135 -3.75 4.19 -11.94
N ASP A 136 -2.87 3.26 -12.22
CA ASP A 136 -1.75 3.44 -13.13
C ASP A 136 -1.63 2.21 -14.03
N MET A 137 -1.92 2.37 -15.32
CA MET A 137 -1.86 1.29 -16.31
C MET A 137 -0.49 1.16 -16.97
N ASN A 138 0.41 2.10 -16.71
CA ASN A 138 1.79 2.14 -17.22
C ASN A 138 2.74 2.30 -16.05
N TYR A 139 2.51 1.53 -14.99
CA TYR A 139 3.26 1.64 -13.74
C TYR A 139 4.73 1.33 -13.99
N ASP A 140 5.61 2.21 -13.51
CA ASP A 140 7.05 2.03 -13.49
C ASP A 140 7.52 1.98 -12.03
N PHE A 141 8.15 0.88 -11.63
CA PHE A 141 8.76 0.71 -10.31
C PHE A 141 9.70 1.87 -9.94
N ASN A 142 10.32 2.53 -10.90
CA ASN A 142 11.22 3.63 -10.64
C ASN A 142 10.51 4.97 -10.35
N LEU A 143 9.20 5.04 -10.58
CA LEU A 143 8.37 6.22 -10.36
C LEU A 143 7.26 5.90 -9.37
N GLN A 144 7.61 5.90 -8.08
CA GLN A 144 6.68 5.65 -6.99
C GLN A 144 6.45 6.93 -6.20
N GLU A 145 5.41 7.66 -6.57
CA GLU A 145 5.05 8.93 -5.93
C GLU A 145 3.69 8.85 -5.23
N THR A 146 3.53 9.63 -4.17
CA THR A 146 2.23 9.89 -3.58
C THR A 146 1.51 10.95 -4.42
N ARG A 147 0.33 10.62 -4.95
CA ARG A 147 -0.50 11.51 -5.77
C ARG A 147 -1.74 11.94 -5.00
N LEU A 148 -2.02 13.25 -5.00
CA LEU A 148 -3.31 13.75 -4.55
C LEU A 148 -4.41 13.28 -5.52
N LEU A 149 -5.55 12.89 -4.98
CA LEU A 149 -6.73 12.60 -5.79
C LEU A 149 -7.30 13.92 -6.30
N GLN A 150 -7.61 14.00 -7.60
CA GLN A 150 -8.30 15.16 -8.18
C GLN A 150 -9.64 15.42 -7.48
N ASN A 151 -10.37 14.34 -7.18
CA ASN A 151 -11.62 14.36 -6.43
C ASN A 151 -11.49 13.39 -5.25
N MET A 152 -11.58 13.92 -4.03
CA MET A 152 -11.53 13.10 -2.82
C MET A 152 -12.73 12.14 -2.79
N SER A 153 -12.46 10.87 -2.51
CA SER A 153 -13.50 9.83 -2.43
C SER A 153 -13.89 9.59 -0.98
N THR A 154 -15.19 9.49 -0.68
CA THR A 154 -15.66 9.04 0.64
C THR A 154 -15.77 7.53 0.67
N LEU A 155 -15.07 6.89 1.60
CA LEU A 155 -15.30 5.52 2.03
C LEU A 155 -16.36 5.51 3.13
N GLU A 156 -17.44 4.77 2.91
CA GLU A 156 -18.52 4.53 3.86
C GLU A 156 -18.44 3.11 4.42
N MET A 157 -19.01 2.90 5.60
CA MET A 157 -19.11 1.55 6.17
C MET A 157 -19.99 0.67 5.28
N GLY A 158 -19.42 -0.45 4.82
CA GLY A 158 -20.04 -1.36 3.86
C GLY A 158 -19.43 -1.28 2.47
N ASP A 159 -18.60 -0.27 2.18
CA ASP A 159 -17.85 -0.21 0.94
C ASP A 159 -16.76 -1.30 0.87
N GLU A 160 -16.36 -1.60 -0.36
CA GLU A 160 -15.31 -2.56 -0.68
C GLU A 160 -14.25 -1.92 -1.58
N ILE A 161 -13.00 -2.33 -1.38
CA ILE A 161 -11.87 -1.89 -2.19
C ILE A 161 -11.24 -3.13 -2.81
N VAL A 162 -11.05 -3.10 -4.13
CA VAL A 162 -10.36 -4.14 -4.89
C VAL A 162 -9.05 -3.59 -5.42
N VAL A 163 -7.94 -4.24 -5.08
CA VAL A 163 -6.61 -3.95 -5.63
C VAL A 163 -6.30 -4.99 -6.70
N GLU A 164 -5.98 -4.57 -7.91
CA GLU A 164 -5.51 -5.44 -9.00
C GLU A 164 -4.11 -4.97 -9.41
N CYS A 165 -3.14 -5.89 -9.41
CA CYS A 165 -1.81 -5.65 -9.98
C CYS A 165 -1.59 -6.56 -11.18
N THR A 166 -0.95 -6.03 -12.22
CA THR A 166 -0.50 -6.79 -13.40
C THR A 166 1.01 -6.84 -13.43
N TYR A 167 1.57 -8.02 -13.68
CA TYR A 167 3.01 -8.26 -13.73
C TYR A 167 3.46 -8.84 -15.06
N ASN A 168 4.73 -8.62 -15.38
CA ASN A 168 5.47 -9.30 -16.44
C ASN A 168 6.66 -10.03 -15.82
N THR A 169 6.72 -11.35 -15.99
CA THR A 169 7.79 -12.22 -15.46
C THR A 169 8.53 -12.99 -16.56
N MET A 170 8.53 -12.46 -17.79
CA MET A 170 9.22 -13.07 -18.94
C MET A 170 10.72 -13.26 -18.69
N ASP A 171 11.31 -12.39 -17.86
CA ASP A 171 12.71 -12.44 -17.43
C ASP A 171 12.97 -13.42 -16.26
N ARG A 172 11.94 -13.82 -15.52
CA ARG A 172 12.06 -14.72 -14.35
C ARG A 172 12.08 -16.18 -14.78
N LYS A 173 12.88 -17.01 -14.09
CA LYS A 173 12.98 -18.46 -14.35
C LYS A 173 12.13 -19.30 -13.40
N ASN A 174 11.96 -18.81 -12.16
CA ASN A 174 11.23 -19.50 -11.11
C ASN A 174 9.98 -18.67 -10.74
N ILE A 175 9.05 -19.30 -10.04
CA ILE A 175 7.91 -18.61 -9.44
C ILE A 175 8.39 -17.41 -8.62
N THR A 176 7.72 -16.27 -8.81
CA THR A 176 7.94 -15.08 -8.00
C THR A 176 6.95 -15.12 -6.85
N VAL A 177 7.45 -14.99 -5.63
CA VAL A 177 6.66 -14.99 -4.40
C VAL A 177 6.58 -13.58 -3.85
N GLY A 178 5.56 -13.29 -3.04
CA GLY A 178 5.51 -12.03 -2.33
C GLY A 178 6.47 -11.99 -1.13
N GLY A 179 7.01 -10.79 -0.88
CA GLY A 179 8.01 -10.54 0.15
C GLY A 179 8.66 -9.15 0.00
N VAL A 180 9.63 -8.83 0.87
CA VAL A 180 10.32 -7.53 0.91
C VAL A 180 11.53 -7.43 -0.01
N GLY A 181 12.05 -8.57 -0.48
CA GLY A 181 13.18 -8.56 -1.38
C GLY A 181 12.82 -7.94 -2.71
N THR A 182 13.75 -7.20 -3.32
CA THR A 182 13.53 -6.54 -4.63
C THR A 182 13.17 -7.52 -5.77
N LYS A 183 13.54 -8.80 -5.62
CA LYS A 183 13.19 -9.88 -6.58
C LYS A 183 11.91 -10.63 -6.21
N GLU A 184 11.41 -10.45 -4.99
CA GLU A 184 10.06 -10.84 -4.59
C GLU A 184 9.07 -9.76 -5.09
N GLU A 185 7.79 -9.89 -4.80
CA GLU A 185 6.78 -8.92 -5.23
C GLU A 185 5.87 -8.41 -4.10
N MET A 186 5.24 -7.28 -4.38
CA MET A 186 4.17 -6.69 -3.57
C MET A 186 3.06 -6.18 -4.50
N CYS A 187 1.86 -5.99 -3.95
CA CYS A 187 0.74 -5.34 -4.63
C CYS A 187 0.00 -4.49 -3.62
N MET A 188 0.22 -3.18 -3.62
CA MET A 188 -0.33 -2.33 -2.58
C MET A 188 -0.84 -0.98 -3.11
N GLY A 189 -1.90 -0.51 -2.47
CA GLY A 189 -2.28 0.89 -2.44
C GLY A 189 -2.17 1.43 -1.02
N PHE A 190 -1.41 2.51 -0.84
CA PHE A 190 -1.36 3.27 0.40
C PHE A 190 -2.34 4.43 0.29
N LEU A 191 -3.48 4.31 0.95
CA LEU A 191 -4.56 5.30 0.91
C LEU A 191 -4.40 6.28 2.05
N TYR A 192 -4.20 7.55 1.73
CA TYR A 192 -4.13 8.61 2.72
C TYR A 192 -5.55 9.06 3.01
N ILE A 193 -5.95 8.91 4.27
CA ILE A 193 -7.34 9.08 4.72
C ILE A 193 -7.48 10.09 5.85
N TYR A 194 -8.64 10.72 5.97
CA TYR A 194 -9.07 11.40 7.18
C TYR A 194 -10.59 11.27 7.42
N PRO A 195 -11.10 11.34 8.68
CA PRO A 195 -10.31 11.38 9.91
C PRO A 195 -9.49 10.09 10.09
N ARG A 196 -8.40 10.18 10.84
CA ARG A 196 -7.53 9.06 11.20
C ARG A 196 -8.38 7.94 11.78
N ASN A 197 -8.16 6.73 11.28
CA ASN A 197 -8.67 5.50 11.90
C ASN A 197 -7.50 4.77 12.59
N SER A 198 -7.82 3.77 13.40
CA SER A 198 -6.84 2.93 14.10
C SER A 198 -6.37 1.74 13.27
N ILE A 199 -6.75 1.66 11.99
CA ILE A 199 -6.53 0.52 11.10
C ILE A 199 -5.41 0.85 10.12
N SER A 200 -4.30 0.12 10.23
CA SER A 200 -3.13 0.29 9.37
C SER A 200 -3.25 -0.50 8.07
N ASN A 201 -3.78 -1.73 8.14
CA ASN A 201 -3.80 -2.65 7.00
C ASN A 201 -5.16 -3.31 6.84
N CYS A 202 -5.56 -3.48 5.59
CA CYS A 202 -6.71 -4.27 5.18
C CYS A 202 -6.33 -5.09 3.95
N PHE A 203 -5.82 -6.29 4.21
CA PHE A 203 -5.33 -7.21 3.20
C PHE A 203 -6.28 -8.37 2.99
N SER A 204 -6.11 -9.11 1.90
CA SER A 204 -6.77 -10.39 1.72
C SER A 204 -5.82 -11.46 1.23
N PHE A 205 -6.21 -12.72 1.38
CA PHE A 205 -5.54 -13.79 0.67
C PHE A 205 -6.56 -14.79 0.10
N PRO A 206 -6.30 -15.35 -1.09
CA PRO A 206 -7.20 -16.30 -1.74
C PRO A 206 -7.20 -17.66 -1.02
N ASN A 207 -8.26 -18.46 -1.20
CA ASN A 207 -8.30 -19.83 -0.72
C ASN A 207 -7.33 -20.74 -1.50
N LEU A 208 -6.07 -20.76 -1.07
CA LEU A 208 -5.00 -21.52 -1.72
C LEU A 208 -5.24 -23.03 -1.72
N VAL A 209 -5.95 -23.58 -0.73
CA VAL A 209 -6.29 -25.01 -0.69
C VAL A 209 -7.17 -25.36 -1.88
N HIS A 210 -8.24 -24.58 -2.10
CA HIS A 210 -9.12 -24.77 -3.25
C HIS A 210 -8.36 -24.63 -4.57
N ILE A 211 -7.50 -23.61 -4.69
CA ILE A 211 -6.69 -23.40 -5.90
C ILE A 211 -5.74 -24.57 -6.16
N ALA A 212 -5.00 -25.02 -5.15
CA ALA A 212 -4.05 -26.12 -5.29
C ALA A 212 -4.78 -27.43 -5.66
N GLN A 213 -5.95 -27.71 -5.08
CA GLN A 213 -6.80 -28.84 -5.46
C GLN A 213 -7.27 -28.75 -6.91
N ALA A 214 -7.69 -27.57 -7.37
CA ALA A 214 -8.07 -27.34 -8.77
C ALA A 214 -6.89 -27.49 -9.74
N LEU A 215 -5.66 -27.26 -9.27
CA LEU A 215 -4.41 -27.57 -9.99
C LEU A 215 -3.99 -29.05 -9.88
N GLY A 216 -4.84 -29.92 -9.33
CA GLY A 216 -4.61 -31.36 -9.21
C GLY A 216 -3.67 -31.77 -8.08
N LYS A 217 -3.55 -30.94 -7.02
CA LYS A 217 -2.73 -31.26 -5.84
C LYS A 217 -3.60 -31.79 -4.70
N ASP A 218 -3.16 -32.88 -4.09
CA ASP A 218 -3.80 -33.48 -2.92
C ASP A 218 -3.33 -32.77 -1.64
N VAL A 219 -4.06 -31.72 -1.24
CA VAL A 219 -3.73 -30.86 -0.09
C VAL A 219 -4.96 -30.56 0.75
N TYR A 220 -4.75 -30.40 2.06
CA TYR A 220 -5.81 -30.20 3.07
C TYR A 220 -5.50 -29.06 4.04
N SER A 221 -4.34 -28.42 3.94
CA SER A 221 -3.96 -27.23 4.73
C SER A 221 -3.35 -26.14 3.86
N THR A 222 -3.39 -24.91 4.35
CA THR A 222 -2.80 -23.75 3.66
C THR A 222 -1.30 -23.94 3.45
N GLU A 223 -0.59 -24.49 4.43
CA GLU A 223 0.86 -24.74 4.35
C GLU A 223 1.17 -25.75 3.24
N GLN A 224 0.39 -26.84 3.16
CA GLN A 224 0.51 -27.82 2.09
C GLN A 224 0.24 -27.18 0.72
N ALA A 225 -0.79 -26.34 0.62
CA ALA A 225 -1.12 -25.63 -0.62
C ALA A 225 0.00 -24.67 -1.04
N VAL A 226 0.55 -23.89 -0.11
CA VAL A 226 1.69 -22.99 -0.35
C VAL A 226 2.90 -23.76 -0.88
N MET A 227 3.26 -24.88 -0.25
CA MET A 227 4.37 -25.73 -0.72
C MET A 227 4.11 -26.32 -2.10
N ALA A 228 2.87 -26.78 -2.35
CA ALA A 228 2.48 -27.36 -3.63
C ALA A 228 2.50 -26.32 -4.77
N ILE A 229 2.07 -25.08 -4.51
CA ILE A 229 2.09 -23.97 -5.47
C ILE A 229 3.54 -23.51 -5.74
N LYS A 230 4.36 -23.36 -4.70
CA LYS A 230 5.79 -22.97 -4.84
C LYS A 230 6.60 -23.96 -5.69
N SER A 231 6.28 -25.25 -5.59
CA SER A 231 6.96 -26.33 -6.34
C SER A 231 6.26 -26.72 -7.64
N PHE A 232 5.17 -26.04 -8.00
CA PHE A 232 4.39 -26.35 -9.20
C PHE A 232 5.20 -26.11 -10.48
N GLN A 233 5.05 -27.02 -11.45
CA GLN A 233 5.67 -26.89 -12.77
C GLN A 233 4.75 -26.05 -13.67
N TRP A 234 5.10 -24.78 -13.84
CA TRP A 234 4.27 -23.82 -14.54
C TRP A 234 4.47 -23.86 -16.06
N ASP A 235 3.36 -23.80 -16.77
CA ASP A 235 3.28 -23.51 -18.20
C ASP A 235 2.21 -22.43 -18.46
N ASN A 236 2.06 -22.02 -19.71
CA ASN A 236 1.10 -20.97 -20.07
C ASN A 236 -0.37 -21.36 -19.78
N ALA A 237 -0.72 -22.64 -19.81
CA ALA A 237 -2.10 -23.09 -19.59
C ALA A 237 -2.44 -23.07 -18.10
N SER A 238 -1.58 -23.69 -17.28
CA SER A 238 -1.71 -23.70 -15.81
C SER A 238 -1.63 -22.29 -15.22
N ALA A 239 -0.78 -21.40 -15.75
CA ALA A 239 -0.73 -20.01 -15.31
C ALA A 239 -2.05 -19.28 -15.58
N ARG A 240 -2.69 -19.48 -16.74
CA ARG A 240 -4.00 -18.89 -17.04
C ARG A 240 -5.10 -19.41 -16.11
N VAL A 241 -5.12 -20.73 -15.87
CA VAL A 241 -6.06 -21.34 -14.91
C VAL A 241 -5.86 -20.75 -13.52
N PHE A 242 -4.60 -20.61 -13.09
CA PHE A 242 -4.27 -20.04 -11.79
C PHE A 242 -4.71 -18.58 -11.65
N GLU A 243 -4.51 -17.75 -12.68
CA GLU A 243 -5.01 -16.36 -12.68
C GLU A 243 -6.53 -16.27 -12.53
N VAL A 244 -7.28 -17.13 -13.22
CA VAL A 244 -8.75 -17.20 -13.12
C VAL A 244 -9.16 -17.62 -11.71
N LEU A 245 -8.53 -18.67 -11.16
CA LEU A 245 -8.83 -19.16 -9.82
C LEU A 245 -8.51 -18.13 -8.72
N LEU A 246 -7.44 -17.34 -8.88
CA LEU A 246 -7.14 -16.22 -7.99
C LEU A 246 -8.23 -15.14 -7.98
N LYS A 247 -9.00 -15.02 -9.07
CA LYS A 247 -10.10 -14.06 -9.17
C LYS A 247 -11.40 -14.61 -8.58
N GLU A 248 -11.71 -15.86 -8.89
CA GLU A 248 -13.01 -16.47 -8.63
C GLU A 248 -13.13 -17.07 -7.22
N THR A 249 -12.01 -17.43 -6.61
CA THR A 249 -12.05 -18.03 -5.27
C THR A 249 -12.44 -17.01 -4.21
N THR A 250 -12.92 -17.51 -3.07
CA THR A 250 -13.16 -16.68 -1.90
C THR A 250 -11.85 -16.18 -1.30
N HIS A 251 -11.81 -14.89 -1.00
CA HIS A 251 -10.73 -14.22 -0.30
C HIS A 251 -11.08 -14.06 1.18
N SER A 252 -10.14 -14.40 2.06
CA SER A 252 -10.22 -14.11 3.49
C SER A 252 -9.53 -12.79 3.78
N ILE A 253 -10.21 -11.89 4.50
CA ILE A 253 -9.78 -10.51 4.74
C ILE A 253 -9.19 -10.36 6.15
N TYR A 254 -8.09 -9.62 6.21
CA TYR A 254 -7.24 -9.41 7.38
C TYR A 254 -7.18 -7.91 7.64
N VAL A 255 -7.75 -7.50 8.77
CA VAL A 255 -7.70 -6.10 9.21
C VAL A 255 -6.80 -6.02 10.42
N LEU A 256 -5.72 -5.26 10.29
CA LEU A 256 -4.77 -4.98 11.36
C LEU A 256 -5.00 -3.59 11.91
N SER A 257 -5.02 -3.49 13.23
CA SER A 257 -5.11 -2.24 13.98
C SER A 257 -4.04 -2.21 15.08
N GLN A 258 -3.83 -1.04 15.68
CA GLN A 258 -2.94 -0.91 16.85
C GLN A 258 -3.37 -1.82 18.02
N GLU A 259 -4.67 -2.09 18.16
CA GLU A 259 -5.25 -2.97 19.19
C GLU A 259 -5.29 -4.44 18.76
N GLY A 260 -4.49 -4.82 17.76
CA GLY A 260 -4.40 -6.18 17.23
C GLY A 260 -5.38 -6.48 16.10
N PHE A 261 -5.63 -7.77 15.90
CA PHE A 261 -6.28 -8.31 14.71
C PHE A 261 -7.81 -8.35 14.82
N LEU A 262 -8.52 -8.09 13.72
CA LEU A 262 -9.93 -8.46 13.55
C LEU A 262 -10.06 -9.69 12.63
N PRO A 263 -10.67 -10.79 13.08
CA PRO A 263 -10.90 -11.93 12.21
C PRO A 263 -11.89 -11.63 11.08
N GLY A 264 -11.40 -11.78 9.85
CA GLY A 264 -11.78 -12.92 8.98
C GLY A 264 -13.13 -12.84 8.27
N ILE A 265 -13.55 -11.64 7.82
CA ILE A 265 -14.63 -11.59 6.83
C ILE A 265 -14.11 -12.19 5.53
N SER A 266 -14.90 -13.04 4.89
CA SER A 266 -14.60 -13.55 3.57
C SER A 266 -15.43 -12.85 2.50
N GLY A 267 -14.95 -12.82 1.26
CA GLY A 267 -15.69 -12.26 0.14
C GLY A 267 -15.13 -12.66 -1.22
N GLU A 268 -15.83 -12.25 -2.25
CA GLU A 268 -15.46 -12.49 -3.65
C GLU A 268 -14.88 -11.21 -4.24
N VAL A 269 -13.91 -11.34 -5.15
CA VAL A 269 -13.27 -10.19 -5.78
C VAL A 269 -14.13 -9.69 -6.93
N HIS A 270 -14.71 -8.50 -6.79
CA HIS A 270 -15.51 -7.88 -7.86
C HIS A 270 -14.71 -7.61 -9.14
N ASN A 271 -15.36 -7.74 -10.30
CA ASN A 271 -14.77 -7.37 -11.59
C ASN A 271 -14.58 -5.85 -11.70
N ILE A 272 -13.35 -5.45 -12.05
CA ILE A 272 -13.04 -4.04 -12.31
C ILE A 272 -13.46 -3.72 -13.75
N THR A 273 -14.44 -2.83 -13.86
CA THR A 273 -14.84 -2.21 -15.12
C THR A 273 -13.85 -1.10 -15.49
N LYS A 274 -13.42 -1.09 -16.76
CA LYS A 274 -12.58 -0.01 -17.28
C LYS A 274 -13.42 1.29 -17.34
N PRO A 275 -12.82 2.45 -17.07
CA PRO A 275 -13.47 3.73 -17.39
C PRO A 275 -13.91 3.71 -18.86
N ARG A 276 -15.04 4.34 -19.18
CA ARG A 276 -15.36 4.62 -20.58
C ARG A 276 -14.28 5.54 -21.12
N ASP A 277 -13.76 5.21 -22.30
CA ASP A 277 -12.89 6.11 -23.05
C ASP A 277 -13.67 7.40 -23.30
N THR A 278 -13.42 8.39 -22.46
CA THR A 278 -13.84 9.75 -22.77
C THR A 278 -12.73 10.26 -23.67
N PRO A 279 -13.03 10.64 -24.92
CA PRO A 279 -12.04 11.34 -25.74
C PRO A 279 -11.46 12.44 -24.87
N CYS A 280 -10.12 12.57 -24.85
CA CYS A 280 -9.53 13.79 -24.35
C CYS A 280 -10.15 14.91 -25.18
N LEU A 281 -11.13 15.62 -24.62
CA LEU A 281 -11.64 16.84 -25.21
C LEU A 281 -10.43 17.75 -25.24
N GLY A 282 -9.81 17.86 -26.42
CA GLY A 282 -8.80 18.87 -26.67
C GLY A 282 -9.37 20.17 -26.14
N MET A 283 -8.58 20.87 -25.34
CA MET A 283 -8.92 22.23 -24.95
C MET A 283 -9.23 22.96 -26.26
N ILE A 284 -10.51 23.22 -26.51
CA ILE A 284 -10.93 24.12 -27.56
C ILE A 284 -10.48 25.48 -27.03
N ASP A 285 -9.38 25.94 -27.61
CA ASP A 285 -8.86 27.28 -27.48
C ASP A 285 -9.87 28.21 -28.14
N ASP A 286 -10.77 28.79 -27.35
CA ASP A 286 -11.63 29.88 -27.78
C ASP A 286 -11.89 30.84 -26.62
N ASN A 287 -11.17 31.97 -26.67
CA ASN A 287 -11.46 33.27 -26.06
C ASN A 287 -11.48 33.39 -24.52
N MET A 288 -10.35 33.84 -23.96
CA MET A 288 -10.34 34.80 -22.86
C MET A 288 -9.51 36.04 -23.23
N PRO A 289 -10.04 37.27 -23.14
CA PRO A 289 -9.25 38.49 -23.21
C PRO A 289 -8.72 38.81 -21.81
N GLY A 290 -7.41 39.01 -21.69
CA GLY A 290 -6.83 39.50 -20.43
C GLY A 290 -5.33 39.25 -20.34
N HIS A 291 -4.54 40.14 -20.94
CA HIS A 291 -3.15 40.34 -20.53
C HIS A 291 -3.11 40.65 -19.03
N ALA A 292 -2.52 39.76 -18.24
CA ALA A 292 -1.99 40.10 -16.93
C ALA A 292 -0.47 40.19 -17.05
N THR A 293 0.04 41.40 -16.83
CA THR A 293 1.46 41.73 -16.73
C THR A 293 2.14 40.98 -15.59
N PRO A 294 3.47 40.74 -15.65
CA PRO A 294 4.18 40.04 -14.59
C PRO A 294 4.26 40.94 -13.36
N HIS A 295 3.68 40.50 -12.24
CA HIS A 295 3.96 41.11 -10.94
C HIS A 295 5.31 40.62 -10.42
N GLU A 296 6.15 41.60 -10.11
CA GLU A 296 7.44 41.50 -9.43
C GLU A 296 7.36 40.69 -8.13
N GLY A 297 8.49 40.08 -7.79
CA GLY A 297 8.65 39.13 -6.69
C GLY A 297 8.23 39.67 -5.32
N MET A 298 7.66 38.77 -4.52
CA MET A 298 7.54 38.97 -3.08
C MET A 298 8.67 38.25 -2.34
N PRO A 299 9.11 38.79 -1.18
CA PRO A 299 10.29 38.32 -0.47
C PRO A 299 9.98 37.05 0.32
N HIS A 300 10.92 36.10 0.29
CA HIS A 300 11.01 35.02 1.26
C HIS A 300 11.62 35.56 2.55
N ASP A 301 10.79 35.83 3.55
CA ASP A 301 11.23 35.91 4.95
C ASP A 301 10.10 35.36 5.84
N GLY A 302 10.16 34.05 6.13
CA GLY A 302 9.45 33.42 7.23
C GLY A 302 10.45 33.08 8.33
N PRO A 303 10.08 33.18 9.62
CA PRO A 303 11.02 32.97 10.72
C PRO A 303 11.50 31.51 10.76
N PRO A 304 12.70 31.24 11.29
CA PRO A 304 13.25 29.90 11.32
C PRO A 304 12.38 28.99 12.21
N GLY A 305 11.76 27.98 11.60
CA GLY A 305 11.18 26.86 12.33
C GLY A 305 12.29 26.02 12.94
N ASP A 306 12.11 25.61 14.20
CA ASP A 306 13.11 24.88 14.96
C ASP A 306 13.53 23.58 14.25
N VAL A 307 14.83 23.42 14.08
CA VAL A 307 15.46 22.22 13.50
C VAL A 307 16.00 21.40 14.65
N LEU A 308 15.43 20.22 14.91
CA LEU A 308 16.04 19.26 15.81
C LEU A 308 17.18 18.53 15.09
N SER A 309 18.42 18.83 15.48
CA SER A 309 19.61 18.05 15.15
C SER A 309 20.46 17.85 16.39
N HIS A 310 20.36 16.70 17.07
CA HIS A 310 21.43 16.21 17.95
C HIS A 310 21.29 14.70 18.19
N TYR A 311 22.39 13.98 18.00
CA TYR A 311 22.62 12.64 18.50
C TYR A 311 23.97 12.65 19.20
N ASP A 312 23.99 12.28 20.48
CA ASP A 312 25.22 12.03 21.23
C ASP A 312 25.10 10.64 21.87
N SER A 313 26.16 9.84 21.73
CA SER A 313 26.14 8.42 22.06
C SER A 313 26.86 8.16 23.39
N LYS A 314 26.18 7.48 24.33
CA LYS A 314 26.69 6.47 25.27
C LYS A 314 25.67 6.18 26.38
N GLY A 315 25.33 4.90 26.56
CA GLY A 315 24.61 4.44 27.75
C GLY A 315 24.07 3.03 27.60
N SER A 316 24.79 2.04 28.16
CA SER A 316 24.33 0.67 28.37
C SER A 316 23.39 0.63 29.58
N LEU A 317 22.24 -0.04 29.51
CA LEU A 317 21.60 -0.71 30.64
C LEU A 317 20.51 -1.71 30.19
N THR A 318 20.42 -2.79 30.96
CA THR A 318 19.65 -4.02 30.76
C THR A 318 18.25 -4.01 31.42
N SER A 319 17.30 -4.72 30.80
CA SER A 319 16.03 -5.29 31.36
C SER A 319 14.77 -4.39 31.38
N PRO A 320 13.52 -4.92 31.56
CA PRO A 320 12.72 -5.60 30.54
C PRO A 320 11.30 -4.98 30.33
N VAL A 321 10.73 -5.24 29.13
CA VAL A 321 9.31 -5.25 28.69
C VAL A 321 8.28 -4.38 29.44
N TRP A 322 7.82 -3.31 28.77
CA TRP A 322 6.41 -2.89 28.70
C TRP A 322 6.13 -2.31 27.31
N ALA A 323 4.96 -2.61 26.75
CA ALA A 323 4.54 -2.29 25.39
C ALA A 323 4.72 -0.81 25.03
N LEU A 324 5.56 -0.52 24.03
CA LEU A 324 5.70 0.80 23.42
C LEU A 324 4.89 0.88 22.13
N SER A 325 3.95 1.82 22.10
CA SER A 325 3.28 2.27 20.88
C SER A 325 4.27 3.04 20.02
N LEU A 326 4.90 2.36 19.05
CA LEU A 326 5.81 2.95 18.06
C LEU A 326 5.02 3.50 16.86
N LEU A 327 5.27 4.75 16.46
CA LEU A 327 4.91 5.20 15.11
C LEU A 327 5.95 4.62 14.16
N LEU A 328 5.57 3.56 13.46
CA LEU A 328 6.17 3.25 12.17
C LEU A 328 5.64 4.27 11.18
N ILE A 329 6.42 5.31 10.88
CA ILE A 329 6.31 5.99 9.59
C ILE A 329 7.06 5.12 8.58
N SER A 330 6.53 3.91 8.35
CA SER A 330 7.02 3.02 7.32
C SER A 330 6.45 3.48 5.98
N PHE A 331 7.28 4.13 5.17
CA PHE A 331 7.11 3.99 3.74
C PHE A 331 7.62 2.58 3.40
N GLN A 332 6.69 1.62 3.30
CA GLN A 332 6.90 0.17 3.12
C GLN A 332 7.37 -0.60 4.37
N ALA A 333 6.68 -1.71 4.66
CA ALA A 333 7.10 -2.86 5.51
C ALA A 333 6.58 -2.99 6.97
N GLY A 334 5.37 -2.52 7.30
CA GLY A 334 4.73 -2.76 8.61
C GLY A 334 4.28 -4.20 8.96
N LEU A 335 4.79 -5.26 8.33
CA LEU A 335 4.27 -6.63 8.46
C LEU A 335 5.12 -7.59 9.30
N PHE A 336 6.31 -7.20 9.77
CA PHE A 336 7.31 -8.19 10.22
C PHE A 336 7.30 -8.52 11.72
N ASP A 337 6.60 -7.77 12.57
CA ASP A 337 6.74 -7.94 14.03
C ASP A 337 5.62 -8.74 14.73
N TRP A 338 4.59 -9.21 14.01
CA TRP A 338 3.36 -9.71 14.68
C TRP A 338 2.74 -11.02 14.16
N ILE A 339 3.51 -11.95 13.58
CA ILE A 339 3.01 -13.33 13.39
C ILE A 339 3.56 -14.23 14.52
N PRO A 340 2.76 -14.56 15.55
CA PRO A 340 3.14 -15.56 16.52
C PRO A 340 3.04 -16.94 15.87
N GLY A 341 4.15 -17.68 15.79
CA GLY A 341 4.08 -19.14 15.60
C GLY A 341 5.05 -19.84 14.65
N PHE A 342 6.07 -19.19 14.07
CA PHE A 342 7.10 -19.91 13.31
C PHE A 342 8.53 -19.47 13.69
N PRO A 343 9.41 -20.41 14.10
CA PRO A 343 10.81 -20.11 14.34
C PRO A 343 11.52 -19.87 13.01
N ILE A 344 12.23 -18.75 12.91
CA ILE A 344 13.14 -18.45 11.81
C ILE A 344 14.45 -19.21 12.10
N LEU A 345 14.87 -20.04 11.15
CA LEU A 345 16.25 -20.55 11.05
C LEU A 345 17.07 -19.64 10.16
#